data_AF-A0A959K2H8-F1
#
_entry.id   AF-A0A959K2H8-F1
#
_cell.length_a   1.000
_cell.length_b   1.000
_cell.length_c   1.000
_cell.angle_alpha   90.00
_cell.angle_beta   90.00
_cell.angle_gamma   90.00
#
_symmetry.space_group_name_H-M   'P 1'
#
loop_
_entity.id
_entity.type
_entity.pdbx_description
1 polymer ?
#
loop_
_entity_poly.entity_id
_entity_poly.type
_entity_poly.pdbx_seq_one_letter_code
_entity_poly.pdbx_strand_id
1 'polypeptide(L)'
;MSDLAMRARINLYDRWNFDSCEYYFEKIIGEKNTPAFAYSDYGWYLMLLDRFDEGLEYIRTAAEMAPSDVQLVTWYAWALLWAGEVTGAKEWINKALVLNPDNGEALHVASRIFLADGEFDDAIKYAEMTASRDKNWRGIEPLALARAGRTGDALHTMNSMIADQTAFDCWFFVETYATLGETDKALQNLQKAFDQKFPFMPWLDLSPGLDALHALEQYKVILEKINLPR
;
A
#
# COMPACT_ATOMS: atom_id res chain seq x y z
N MET A 1 -21.59 -5.36 -6.83
CA MET A 1 -21.21 -4.67 -5.57
C MET A 1 -22.48 -4.04 -5.01
N SER A 2 -22.81 -4.22 -3.72
CA SER A 2 -23.98 -3.58 -3.11
C SER A 2 -23.77 -2.06 -3.02
N ASP A 3 -24.86 -1.29 -2.96
CA ASP A 3 -24.81 0.19 -2.81
C ASP A 3 -23.98 0.59 -1.58
N LEU A 4 -24.07 -0.19 -0.48
CA LEU A 4 -23.31 0.04 0.74
C LEU A 4 -21.80 -0.11 0.54
N ALA A 5 -21.34 -1.18 -0.13
CA ALA A 5 -19.91 -1.40 -0.37
C ALA A 5 -19.30 -0.32 -1.27
N MET A 6 -20.06 0.13 -2.27
CA MET A 6 -19.65 1.28 -3.09
C MET A 6 -19.53 2.56 -2.26
N ARG A 7 -20.51 2.84 -1.39
CA ARG A 7 -20.46 4.01 -0.48
C ARG A 7 -19.31 3.93 0.50
N ALA A 8 -19.04 2.76 1.09
CA ALA A 8 -17.91 2.57 2.00
C ALA A 8 -16.60 2.90 1.28
N ARG A 9 -16.36 2.32 0.10
CA ARG A 9 -15.14 2.58 -0.69
C ARG A 9 -15.01 4.03 -1.15
N ILE A 10 -16.09 4.68 -1.58
CA ILE A 10 -16.05 6.10 -1.95
C ILE A 10 -15.70 6.98 -0.75
N ASN A 11 -16.27 6.69 0.43
CA ASN A 11 -15.94 7.46 1.62
C ASN A 11 -14.50 7.19 2.09
N LEU A 12 -13.98 5.98 1.91
CA LEU A 12 -12.63 5.61 2.31
C LEU A 12 -11.55 6.14 1.34
N TYR A 13 -11.70 5.94 0.03
CA TYR A 13 -10.63 6.19 -0.95
C TYR A 13 -10.76 7.52 -1.72
N ASP A 14 -11.93 8.17 -1.73
CA ASP A 14 -12.16 9.41 -2.50
C ASP A 14 -12.54 10.60 -1.61
N ARG A 15 -13.47 10.42 -0.66
CA ARG A 15 -14.00 11.53 0.15
C ARG A 15 -13.34 11.70 1.51
N TRP A 16 -12.58 10.70 1.97
CA TRP A 16 -11.96 10.64 3.29
C TRP A 16 -12.94 10.99 4.43
N ASN A 17 -14.14 10.40 4.35
CA ASN A 17 -15.21 10.55 5.34
C ASN A 17 -15.30 9.26 6.17
N PHE A 18 -14.37 9.12 7.10
CA PHE A 18 -14.14 7.89 7.84
C PHE A 18 -15.26 7.55 8.83
N ASP A 19 -15.93 8.54 9.42
CA ASP A 19 -17.08 8.32 10.31
C ASP A 19 -18.22 7.59 9.59
N SER A 20 -18.45 7.94 8.32
CA SER A 20 -19.46 7.27 7.51
C SER A 20 -19.03 5.86 7.10
N CYS A 21 -17.72 5.59 6.99
CA CYS A 21 -17.22 4.26 6.62
C CYS A 21 -17.57 3.19 7.65
N GLU A 22 -17.41 3.46 8.95
CA GLU A 22 -17.72 2.48 10.01
C GLU A 22 -19.17 2.02 9.90
N TYR A 23 -20.10 2.98 9.82
CA TYR A 23 -21.53 2.69 9.67
C TYR A 23 -21.82 1.76 8.47
N TYR A 24 -21.21 2.02 7.31
CA TYR A 24 -21.43 1.19 6.13
C TYR A 24 -20.80 -0.19 6.29
N PHE A 25 -19.58 -0.29 6.81
CA PHE A 25 -18.90 -1.57 6.99
C PHE A 25 -19.61 -2.46 8.02
N GLU A 26 -20.06 -1.92 9.15
CA GLU A 26 -20.85 -2.67 10.13
C GLU A 26 -22.13 -3.25 9.52
N LYS A 27 -22.82 -2.46 8.68
CA LYS A 27 -24.00 -2.95 7.95
C LYS A 27 -23.65 -4.07 6.99
N ILE A 28 -22.57 -3.94 6.23
CA ILE A 28 -22.13 -4.95 5.25
C ILE A 28 -21.73 -6.25 5.94
N ILE A 29 -20.99 -6.19 7.05
CA ILE A 29 -20.51 -7.38 7.77
C ILE A 29 -21.67 -8.09 8.51
N GLY A 30 -22.74 -7.36 8.87
CA GLY A 30 -23.96 -7.94 9.44
C GLY A 30 -24.87 -8.68 8.45
N GLU A 31 -24.59 -8.64 7.14
CA GLU A 31 -25.40 -9.34 6.14
C GLU A 31 -25.11 -10.86 6.11
N LYS A 32 -26.14 -11.69 5.86
CA LYS A 32 -25.99 -13.15 5.88
C LYS A 32 -24.99 -13.67 4.83
N ASN A 33 -24.85 -12.98 3.70
CA ASN A 33 -24.05 -13.42 2.54
C ASN A 33 -22.99 -12.37 2.18
N THR A 34 -22.28 -11.86 3.18
CA THR A 34 -21.21 -10.89 2.96
C THR A 34 -20.06 -11.52 2.15
N PRO A 35 -19.65 -10.90 1.02
CA PRO A 35 -18.56 -11.43 0.20
C PRO A 35 -17.20 -11.23 0.87
N ALA A 36 -16.25 -12.12 0.59
CA ALA A 36 -14.92 -12.12 1.22
C ALA A 36 -14.19 -10.76 1.10
N PHE A 37 -14.27 -10.08 -0.05
CA PHE A 37 -13.61 -8.78 -0.23
C PHE A 37 -14.10 -7.70 0.76
N ALA A 38 -15.34 -7.79 1.23
CA ALA A 38 -15.87 -6.81 2.17
C ALA A 38 -15.26 -6.97 3.58
N TYR A 39 -14.91 -8.20 3.97
CA TYR A 39 -14.12 -8.43 5.18
C TYR A 39 -12.74 -7.77 5.05
N SER A 40 -12.07 -7.92 3.91
CA SER A 40 -10.77 -7.28 3.71
C SER A 40 -10.85 -5.76 3.67
N ASP A 41 -11.84 -5.18 3.00
CA ASP A 41 -12.02 -3.71 2.97
C ASP A 41 -12.26 -3.17 4.38
N TYR A 42 -13.07 -3.86 5.19
CA TYR A 42 -13.31 -3.47 6.57
C TYR A 42 -12.05 -3.60 7.42
N GLY A 43 -11.28 -4.68 7.22
CA GLY A 43 -10.03 -4.85 7.94
C GLY A 43 -9.00 -3.76 7.62
N TRP A 44 -8.88 -3.35 6.36
CA TRP A 44 -8.02 -2.21 5.99
C TRP A 44 -8.49 -0.90 6.61
N TYR A 45 -9.81 -0.69 6.68
CA TYR A 45 -10.39 0.46 7.39
C TYR A 45 -10.05 0.43 8.88
N LEU A 46 -10.16 -0.72 9.55
CA LEU A 46 -9.81 -0.87 10.96
C LEU A 46 -8.31 -0.61 11.22
N MET A 47 -7.43 -1.12 10.36
CA MET A 47 -5.99 -0.82 10.44
C MET A 47 -5.70 0.68 10.28
N LEU A 48 -6.44 1.38 9.42
CA LEU A 48 -6.34 2.84 9.28
C LEU A 48 -6.75 3.58 10.57
N LEU A 49 -7.62 2.97 11.39
CA LEU A 49 -8.02 3.49 12.72
C LEU A 49 -7.08 3.05 13.86
N ASP A 50 -5.89 2.55 13.55
CA ASP A 50 -4.95 1.98 14.54
C ASP A 50 -5.51 0.72 15.27
N ARG A 51 -6.58 0.11 14.76
CA ARG A 51 -7.17 -1.15 15.27
C ARG A 51 -6.55 -2.34 14.53
N PHE A 52 -5.23 -2.47 14.62
CA PHE A 52 -4.42 -3.45 13.86
C PHE A 52 -4.85 -4.90 14.07
N ASP A 53 -5.02 -5.33 15.32
CA ASP A 53 -5.37 -6.71 15.65
C ASP A 53 -6.73 -7.12 15.06
N GLU A 54 -7.74 -6.25 15.20
CA GLU A 54 -9.08 -6.49 14.65
C GLU A 54 -9.03 -6.48 13.12
N GLY A 55 -8.35 -5.50 12.53
CA GLY A 55 -8.25 -5.38 11.07
C GLY A 55 -7.57 -6.58 10.42
N LEU A 56 -6.49 -7.07 11.03
CA LEU A 56 -5.76 -8.24 10.55
C LEU A 56 -6.63 -9.50 10.57
N GLU A 57 -7.47 -9.67 11.60
CA GLU A 57 -8.40 -10.80 11.71
C GLU A 57 -9.47 -10.79 10.59
N TYR A 58 -9.99 -9.62 10.25
CA TYR A 58 -10.93 -9.48 9.14
C TYR A 58 -10.27 -9.76 7.78
N ILE A 59 -9.04 -9.29 7.55
CA ILE A 59 -8.29 -9.56 6.30
C ILE A 59 -7.92 -11.05 6.22
N ARG A 60 -7.52 -11.68 7.33
CA ARG A 60 -7.29 -13.13 7.41
C ARG A 60 -8.55 -13.90 7.01
N THR A 61 -9.69 -13.54 7.59
CA THR A 61 -10.98 -14.15 7.28
C THR A 61 -11.30 -14.05 5.78
N ALA A 62 -11.06 -12.89 5.15
CA ALA A 62 -11.25 -12.72 3.72
C ALA A 62 -10.39 -13.69 2.88
N ALA A 63 -9.11 -13.82 3.21
CA ALA A 63 -8.20 -14.74 2.52
C ALA A 63 -8.57 -16.22 2.73
N GLU A 64 -9.08 -16.58 3.91
CA GLU A 64 -9.54 -17.95 4.21
C GLU A 64 -10.86 -18.30 3.54
N MET A 65 -11.76 -17.33 3.36
CA MET A 65 -13.01 -17.51 2.63
C MET A 65 -12.78 -17.74 1.13
N ALA A 66 -11.71 -17.16 0.58
CA ALA A 66 -11.41 -17.20 -0.85
C ALA A 66 -9.91 -17.46 -1.08
N PRO A 67 -9.40 -18.66 -0.73
CA PRO A 67 -7.96 -18.96 -0.76
C PRO A 67 -7.36 -19.05 -2.16
N SER A 68 -8.20 -19.05 -3.21
CA SER A 68 -7.78 -19.00 -4.61
C SER A 68 -7.86 -17.59 -5.22
N ASP A 69 -8.36 -16.60 -4.47
CA ASP A 69 -8.39 -15.22 -4.90
C ASP A 69 -7.02 -14.58 -4.62
N VAL A 70 -6.23 -14.39 -5.69
CA VAL A 70 -4.87 -13.83 -5.59
C VAL A 70 -4.85 -12.47 -4.88
N GLN A 71 -5.88 -11.65 -5.03
CA GLN A 71 -5.91 -10.32 -4.44
C GLN A 71 -6.07 -10.41 -2.92
N LEU A 72 -7.02 -11.22 -2.44
CA LEU A 72 -7.25 -11.37 -1.00
C LEU A 72 -6.08 -12.05 -0.28
N VAL A 73 -5.46 -13.05 -0.92
CA VAL A 73 -4.24 -13.69 -0.41
C VAL A 73 -3.07 -12.69 -0.37
N THR A 74 -2.93 -11.83 -1.39
CA THR A 74 -1.90 -10.76 -1.43
C THR A 74 -2.13 -9.72 -0.35
N TRP A 75 -3.37 -9.27 -0.16
CA TRP A 75 -3.72 -8.28 0.86
C TRP A 75 -3.50 -8.79 2.27
N TYR A 76 -3.72 -10.08 2.54
CA TYR A 76 -3.36 -10.64 3.83
C TYR A 76 -1.85 -10.68 4.06
N ALA A 77 -1.05 -11.05 3.05
CA ALA A 77 0.41 -10.96 3.14
C ALA A 77 0.87 -9.52 3.40
N TRP A 78 0.22 -8.55 2.76
CA TRP A 78 0.55 -7.14 2.96
C TRP A 78 0.17 -6.65 4.36
N ALA A 79 -1.01 -7.02 4.86
CA ALA A 79 -1.45 -6.70 6.22
C ALA A 79 -0.51 -7.31 7.29
N LEU A 80 -0.05 -8.55 7.08
CA LEU A 80 0.95 -9.18 7.94
C LEU A 80 2.26 -8.39 7.98
N LEU A 81 2.73 -7.90 6.83
CA LEU A 81 3.91 -7.03 6.78
C LEU A 81 3.71 -5.76 7.63
N TRP A 82 2.54 -5.14 7.56
CA TRP A 82 2.22 -3.93 8.32
C TRP A 82 2.11 -4.18 9.83
N ALA A 83 1.68 -5.38 10.21
CA ALA A 83 1.71 -5.85 11.58
C ALA A 83 3.11 -6.27 12.07
N GLY A 84 4.14 -6.20 11.21
CA GLY A 84 5.50 -6.62 11.52
C GLY A 84 5.75 -8.13 11.44
N GLU A 85 4.75 -8.91 11.02
CA GLU A 85 4.80 -10.37 10.90
C GLU A 85 5.44 -10.80 9.57
N VAL A 86 6.72 -10.45 9.38
CA VAL A 86 7.47 -10.64 8.11
C VAL A 86 7.50 -12.11 7.68
N THR A 87 7.69 -13.06 8.61
CA THR A 87 7.70 -14.49 8.28
C THR A 87 6.35 -14.96 7.75
N GLY A 88 5.25 -14.59 8.40
CA GLY A 88 3.89 -14.91 7.93
C GLY A 88 3.60 -14.24 6.59
N ALA A 89 4.03 -13.00 6.40
CA ALA A 89 3.90 -12.28 5.13
C ALA A 89 4.59 -13.04 3.98
N LYS A 90 5.82 -13.53 4.19
CA LYS A 90 6.55 -14.37 3.22
C LYS A 90 5.79 -15.66 2.87
N GLU A 91 5.20 -16.33 3.84
CA GLU A 91 4.40 -17.54 3.57
C GLU A 91 3.19 -17.25 2.68
N TRP A 92 2.45 -16.19 2.98
CA TRP A 92 1.24 -15.84 2.26
C TRP A 92 1.50 -15.25 0.88
N ILE A 93 2.55 -14.43 0.73
CA ILE A 93 2.89 -13.90 -0.59
C ILE A 93 3.37 -14.99 -1.54
N ASN A 94 4.07 -16.01 -1.04
CA ASN A 94 4.44 -17.17 -1.83
C ASN A 94 3.20 -17.93 -2.33
N LYS A 95 2.14 -18.05 -1.52
CA LYS A 95 0.86 -18.62 -1.98
C LYS A 95 0.25 -17.78 -3.11
N ALA A 96 0.24 -16.46 -2.98
CA ALA A 96 -0.29 -15.57 -4.01
C ALA A 96 0.48 -15.70 -5.34
N LEU A 97 1.81 -15.77 -5.27
CA LEU A 97 2.67 -15.95 -6.44
C LEU A 97 2.56 -17.35 -7.07
N VAL A 98 2.20 -18.39 -6.31
CA VAL A 98 1.84 -19.70 -6.87
C VAL A 98 0.51 -19.63 -7.63
N LEU A 99 -0.48 -18.89 -7.12
CA LEU A 99 -1.77 -18.72 -7.79
C LEU A 99 -1.64 -17.92 -9.10
N ASN A 100 -0.86 -16.84 -9.07
CA ASN A 100 -0.55 -16.04 -10.25
C ASN A 100 0.85 -15.40 -10.14
N PRO A 101 1.86 -15.99 -10.80
CA PRO A 101 3.24 -15.50 -10.75
C PRO A 101 3.44 -14.11 -11.38
N ASP A 102 2.49 -13.66 -12.19
CA ASP A 102 2.58 -12.44 -12.99
C ASP A 102 1.69 -11.31 -12.44
N ASN A 103 1.04 -11.51 -11.29
CA ASN A 103 0.23 -10.48 -10.66
C ASN A 103 1.13 -9.33 -10.15
N GLY A 104 0.96 -8.13 -10.73
CA GLY A 104 1.82 -6.98 -10.44
C GLY A 104 1.77 -6.51 -8.97
N GLU A 105 0.58 -6.53 -8.36
CA GLU A 105 0.40 -6.17 -6.95
C GLU A 105 1.07 -7.19 -6.01
N ALA A 106 0.93 -8.49 -6.29
CA ALA A 106 1.60 -9.54 -5.54
C ALA A 106 3.12 -9.45 -5.65
N LEU A 107 3.66 -9.17 -6.85
CA LEU A 107 5.09 -8.95 -7.04
C LEU A 107 5.58 -7.69 -6.27
N HIS A 108 4.77 -6.63 -6.24
CA HIS A 108 5.06 -5.43 -5.45
C HIS A 108 5.12 -5.74 -3.94
N VAL A 109 4.11 -6.44 -3.43
CA VAL A 109 4.05 -6.83 -2.01
C VAL A 109 5.20 -7.78 -1.68
N ALA A 110 5.58 -8.70 -2.58
CA ALA A 110 6.77 -9.52 -2.40
C ALA A 110 8.02 -8.65 -2.24
N SER A 111 8.27 -7.71 -3.15
CA SER A 111 9.40 -6.79 -3.05
C SER A 111 9.42 -6.03 -1.71
N ARG A 112 8.26 -5.51 -1.26
CA ARG A 112 8.11 -4.85 0.05
C ARG A 112 8.49 -5.77 1.22
N ILE A 113 8.05 -7.02 1.19
CA ILE A 113 8.34 -8.01 2.24
C ILE A 113 9.85 -8.33 2.27
N PHE A 114 10.47 -8.57 1.12
CA PHE A 114 11.91 -8.84 1.06
C PHE A 114 12.76 -7.62 1.45
N LEU A 115 12.31 -6.40 1.19
CA LEU A 115 12.95 -5.18 1.71
C LEU A 115 12.91 -5.09 3.23
N ALA A 116 11.78 -5.46 3.83
CA ALA A 116 11.63 -5.46 5.30
C ALA A 116 12.50 -6.53 5.96
N ASP A 117 12.69 -7.67 5.29
CA ASP A 117 13.56 -8.74 5.78
C ASP A 117 15.05 -8.52 5.49
N GLY A 118 15.41 -7.46 4.74
CA GLY A 118 16.79 -7.13 4.38
C GLY A 118 17.39 -7.96 3.24
N GLU A 119 16.58 -8.78 2.57
CA GLU A 119 16.98 -9.58 1.41
C GLU A 119 16.89 -8.74 0.12
N PHE A 120 17.86 -7.83 -0.03
CA PHE A 120 17.82 -6.81 -1.09
C PHE A 120 17.86 -7.37 -2.53
N ASP A 121 18.56 -8.48 -2.77
CA ASP A 121 18.65 -9.07 -4.11
C ASP A 121 17.29 -9.60 -4.59
N ASP A 122 16.58 -10.32 -3.72
CA ASP A 122 15.21 -10.79 -4.02
C ASP A 122 14.24 -9.62 -4.11
N ALA A 123 14.36 -8.63 -3.23
CA ALA A 123 13.55 -7.41 -3.31
C ALA A 123 13.67 -6.70 -4.66
N ILE A 124 14.88 -6.52 -5.17
CA ILE A 124 15.16 -5.91 -6.47
C ILE A 124 14.58 -6.77 -7.59
N LYS A 125 14.82 -8.09 -7.56
CA LYS A 125 14.27 -9.03 -8.55
C LYS A 125 12.75 -8.94 -8.66
N TYR A 126 12.04 -8.96 -7.52
CA TYR A 126 10.59 -8.83 -7.54
C TYR A 126 10.14 -7.45 -8.03
N ALA A 127 10.88 -6.39 -7.69
CA ALA A 127 10.56 -5.04 -8.16
C ALA A 127 10.72 -4.87 -9.67
N GLU A 128 11.79 -5.41 -10.26
CA GLU A 128 12.01 -5.43 -11.71
C GLU A 128 10.88 -6.23 -12.41
N MET A 129 10.48 -7.36 -11.83
CA MET A 129 9.33 -8.12 -12.32
C MET A 129 8.05 -7.30 -12.25
N THR A 130 7.76 -6.61 -11.14
CA THR A 130 6.61 -5.70 -11.01
C THR A 130 6.62 -4.66 -12.12
N ALA A 131 7.72 -3.94 -12.32
CA ALA A 131 7.83 -2.89 -13.32
C ALA A 131 7.58 -3.38 -14.75
N SER A 132 7.97 -4.64 -15.04
CA SER A 132 7.72 -5.27 -16.34
C SER A 132 6.27 -5.68 -16.59
N ARG A 133 5.47 -5.90 -15.52
CA ARG A 133 4.11 -6.47 -15.62
C ARG A 133 3.00 -5.47 -15.34
N ASP A 134 3.23 -4.52 -14.44
CA ASP A 134 2.23 -3.55 -14.04
C ASP A 134 2.83 -2.16 -13.82
N LYS A 135 2.45 -1.23 -14.70
CA LYS A 135 2.89 0.15 -14.63
C LYS A 135 2.42 0.89 -13.38
N ASN A 136 1.32 0.47 -12.75
CA ASN A 136 0.83 1.12 -11.53
C ASN A 136 1.74 0.82 -10.35
N TRP A 137 2.46 -0.31 -10.34
CA TRP A 137 3.29 -0.71 -9.21
C TRP A 137 4.79 -0.57 -9.48
N ARG A 138 5.19 -0.12 -10.67
CA ARG A 138 6.61 -0.03 -11.10
C ARG A 138 7.49 0.87 -10.24
N GLY A 139 6.90 1.81 -9.49
CA GLY A 139 7.63 2.73 -8.62
C GLY A 139 8.35 2.07 -7.44
N ILE A 140 8.10 0.79 -7.17
CA ILE A 140 8.83 0.01 -6.15
C ILE A 140 10.28 -0.28 -6.51
N GLU A 141 10.62 -0.32 -7.80
CA GLU A 141 11.98 -0.63 -8.26
C GLU A 141 13.01 0.42 -7.83
N PRO A 142 12.78 1.74 -8.04
CA PRO A 142 13.64 2.77 -7.46
C PRO A 142 13.82 2.67 -5.95
N LEU A 143 12.75 2.37 -5.21
CA LEU A 143 12.81 2.23 -3.76
C LEU A 143 13.70 1.05 -3.35
N ALA A 144 13.51 -0.10 -3.99
CA ALA A 144 14.31 -1.29 -3.72
C ALA A 144 15.80 -1.05 -4.00
N LEU A 145 16.11 -0.41 -5.12
CA LEU A 145 17.47 -0.01 -5.48
C LEU A 145 18.07 0.97 -4.46
N ALA A 146 17.32 2.00 -4.06
CA ALA A 146 17.78 2.99 -3.08
C ALA A 146 18.07 2.35 -1.72
N ARG A 147 17.17 1.48 -1.22
CA ARG A 147 17.34 0.75 0.05
C ARG A 147 18.52 -0.23 0.01
N ALA A 148 18.84 -0.78 -1.15
CA ALA A 148 20.03 -1.59 -1.37
C ALA A 148 21.33 -0.78 -1.55
N GLY A 149 21.28 0.55 -1.45
CA GLY A 149 22.45 1.43 -1.65
C GLY A 149 22.83 1.67 -3.12
N ARG A 150 22.02 1.22 -4.08
CA ARG A 150 22.21 1.42 -5.52
C ARG A 150 21.63 2.77 -5.98
N THR A 151 22.08 3.86 -5.38
CA THR A 151 21.54 5.21 -5.59
C THR A 151 21.56 5.66 -7.05
N GLY A 152 22.64 5.37 -7.78
CA GLY A 152 22.76 5.74 -9.20
C GLY A 152 21.70 5.06 -10.06
N ASP A 153 21.45 3.78 -9.81
CA ASP A 153 20.46 2.99 -10.54
C ASP A 153 19.04 3.44 -10.19
N ALA A 154 18.76 3.70 -8.90
CA ALA A 154 17.47 4.22 -8.46
C ALA A 154 17.12 5.54 -9.19
N LEU A 155 18.04 6.50 -9.22
CA LEU A 155 17.84 7.78 -9.91
C LEU A 155 17.73 7.61 -11.42
N HIS A 156 18.49 6.68 -12.01
CA HIS A 156 18.37 6.36 -13.44
C HIS A 156 16.97 5.83 -13.77
N THR A 157 16.47 4.87 -12.99
CA THR A 157 15.13 4.30 -13.16
C THR A 157 14.04 5.36 -12.97
N MET A 158 14.13 6.24 -11.96
CA MET A 158 13.15 7.33 -11.79
C MET A 158 13.15 8.31 -12.97
N ASN A 159 14.33 8.63 -13.51
CA ASN A 159 14.45 9.52 -14.67
C ASN A 159 13.85 8.92 -15.93
N SER A 160 13.91 7.59 -16.11
CA SER A 160 13.29 6.93 -17.27
C SER A 160 11.76 6.96 -17.24
N MET A 161 11.18 7.06 -16.03
CA MET A 161 9.73 7.13 -15.79
C MET A 161 9.17 8.57 -15.88
N ILE A 162 10.01 9.61 -15.92
CA ILE A 162 9.55 10.99 -15.73
C ILE A 162 8.64 11.49 -16.87
N ALA A 163 8.83 10.97 -18.08
CA ALA A 163 8.07 11.40 -19.26
C ALA A 163 6.62 10.92 -19.25
N ASP A 164 6.36 9.78 -18.60
CA ASP A 164 5.02 9.18 -18.46
C ASP A 164 4.62 8.98 -16.99
N GLN A 165 5.14 9.84 -16.10
CA GLN A 165 4.94 9.75 -14.65
C GLN A 165 3.46 9.77 -14.29
N THR A 166 3.04 8.79 -13.48
CA THR A 166 1.67 8.63 -12.96
C THR A 166 1.56 9.09 -11.50
N ALA A 167 0.32 9.21 -10.98
CA ALA A 167 0.08 9.44 -9.55
C ALA A 167 0.70 8.34 -8.67
N PHE A 168 0.68 7.09 -9.15
CA PHE A 168 1.34 5.96 -8.48
C PHE A 168 2.85 6.16 -8.41
N ASP A 169 3.50 6.55 -9.51
CA ASP A 169 4.94 6.83 -9.52
C ASP A 169 5.29 7.94 -8.51
N CYS A 170 4.51 9.03 -8.48
CA CYS A 170 4.69 10.11 -7.50
C CYS A 170 4.65 9.58 -6.06
N TRP A 171 3.68 8.72 -5.74
CA TRP A 171 3.55 8.11 -4.42
C TRP A 171 4.80 7.32 -4.00
N PHE A 172 5.27 6.41 -4.84
CA PHE A 172 6.47 5.61 -4.52
C PHE A 172 7.76 6.45 -4.47
N PHE A 173 7.82 7.51 -5.28
CA PHE A 173 8.98 8.41 -5.30
C PHE A 173 9.14 9.19 -4.00
N VAL A 174 8.07 9.39 -3.21
CA VAL A 174 8.16 10.03 -1.90
C VAL A 174 9.14 9.26 -1.00
N GLU A 175 8.91 7.96 -0.85
CA GLU A 175 9.73 7.09 0.01
C GLU A 175 11.14 6.89 -0.54
N THR A 176 11.28 6.86 -1.88
CA THR A 176 12.59 6.74 -2.53
C THR A 176 13.43 8.00 -2.27
N TYR A 177 12.87 9.20 -2.49
CA TYR A 177 13.58 10.45 -2.20
C TYR A 177 13.85 10.63 -0.70
N ALA A 178 12.92 10.24 0.17
CA ALA A 178 13.13 10.24 1.62
C ALA A 178 14.31 9.34 2.01
N THR A 179 14.38 8.13 1.46
CA THR A 179 15.50 7.19 1.66
C THR A 179 16.84 7.77 1.22
N LEU A 180 16.85 8.55 0.12
CA LEU A 180 18.04 9.22 -0.39
C LEU A 180 18.39 10.54 0.33
N GLY A 181 17.59 10.97 1.30
CA GLY A 181 17.77 12.25 2.00
C GLY A 181 17.33 13.50 1.21
N GLU A 182 16.69 13.30 0.06
CA GLU A 182 16.23 14.35 -0.86
C GLU A 182 14.85 14.89 -0.45
N THR A 183 14.80 15.46 0.76
CA THR A 183 13.56 15.84 1.46
C THR A 183 12.65 16.76 0.63
N ASP A 184 13.21 17.77 -0.04
CA ASP A 184 12.43 18.70 -0.86
C ASP A 184 11.74 18.00 -2.04
N LYS A 185 12.42 17.03 -2.66
CA LYS A 185 11.86 16.25 -3.77
C LYS A 185 10.80 15.27 -3.27
N ALA A 186 10.99 14.68 -2.09
CA ALA A 186 9.98 13.85 -1.45
C ALA A 186 8.68 14.64 -1.22
N LEU A 187 8.77 15.83 -0.62
CA LEU A 187 7.61 16.71 -0.40
C LEU A 187 6.94 17.18 -1.69
N GLN A 188 7.71 17.50 -2.73
CA GLN A 188 7.14 17.86 -4.04
C GLN A 188 6.34 16.71 -4.66
N ASN A 189 6.84 15.47 -4.60
CA ASN A 189 6.12 14.31 -5.13
C ASN A 189 4.92 13.95 -4.26
N LEU A 190 5.01 14.15 -2.94
CA LEU A 190 3.88 13.99 -2.04
C LEU A 190 2.75 14.97 -2.38
N GLN A 191 3.08 16.24 -2.60
CA GLN A 191 2.10 17.25 -3.04
C GLN A 191 1.47 16.87 -4.38
N LYS A 192 2.26 16.38 -5.35
CA LYS A 192 1.73 15.90 -6.63
C LYS A 192 0.78 14.71 -6.47
N ALA A 193 1.09 13.75 -5.60
CA ALA A 193 0.22 12.61 -5.33
C ALA A 193 -1.10 13.07 -4.68
N PHE A 194 -1.02 14.01 -3.74
CA PHE A 194 -2.19 14.63 -3.12
C PHE A 194 -3.07 15.38 -4.13
N ASP A 195 -2.48 16.24 -4.98
CA ASP A 195 -3.21 17.03 -5.98
C ASP A 195 -3.90 16.14 -7.03
N GLN A 196 -3.29 14.99 -7.33
CA GLN A 196 -3.85 13.96 -8.22
C GLN A 196 -4.88 13.05 -7.54
N LYS A 197 -5.22 13.31 -6.26
CA LYS A 197 -6.13 12.50 -5.46
C LYS A 197 -5.74 11.02 -5.44
N PHE A 198 -4.47 10.75 -5.18
CA PHE A 198 -3.98 9.38 -5.11
C PHE A 198 -4.82 8.56 -4.10
N PRO A 199 -5.36 7.38 -4.47
CA PRO A 199 -6.31 6.67 -3.63
C PRO A 199 -5.78 6.27 -2.24
N PHE A 200 -4.47 6.07 -2.10
CA PHE A 200 -3.88 5.59 -0.84
C PHE A 200 -3.33 6.71 0.06
N MET A 201 -3.66 7.97 -0.21
CA MET A 201 -3.28 9.08 0.69
C MET A 201 -3.63 8.83 2.18
N PRO A 202 -4.75 8.18 2.56
CA PRO A 202 -5.03 7.89 3.97
C PRO A 202 -3.95 7.06 4.68
N TRP A 203 -3.23 6.23 3.94
CA TRP A 203 -2.22 5.32 4.48
C TRP A 203 -0.82 5.95 4.60
N LEU A 204 -0.71 7.26 4.34
CA LEU A 204 0.56 7.98 4.34
C LEU A 204 1.31 7.86 5.68
N ASP A 205 0.60 8.08 6.79
CA ASP A 205 1.20 8.11 8.14
C ASP A 205 1.62 6.71 8.64
N LEU A 206 1.11 5.66 8.01
CA LEU A 206 1.42 4.27 8.34
C LEU A 206 2.65 3.74 7.58
N SER A 207 3.26 4.54 6.71
CA SER A 207 4.42 4.14 5.91
C SER A 207 5.74 4.39 6.67
N PRO A 208 6.45 3.35 7.15
CA PRO A 208 7.64 3.52 8.01
C PRO A 208 8.80 4.25 7.31
N GLY A 209 8.84 4.24 5.98
CA GLY A 209 9.86 4.94 5.20
C GLY A 209 9.74 6.46 5.21
N LEU A 210 8.72 7.02 5.86
CA LEU A 210 8.42 8.46 5.86
C LEU A 210 8.67 9.17 7.20
N ASP A 211 9.24 8.48 8.20
CA ASP A 211 9.53 9.05 9.53
C ASP A 211 10.27 10.40 9.47
N ALA A 212 11.21 10.55 8.53
CA ALA A 212 11.96 11.80 8.34
C ALA A 212 11.08 12.98 7.91
N LEU A 213 9.92 12.72 7.30
CA LEU A 213 8.97 13.73 6.86
C LEU A 213 7.97 14.11 7.97
N HIS A 214 7.74 13.26 8.98
CA HIS A 214 6.71 13.46 10.00
C HIS A 214 6.88 14.76 10.80
N ALA A 215 8.11 15.21 10.98
CA ALA A 215 8.40 16.46 11.71
C ALA A 215 8.09 17.73 10.88
N LEU A 216 8.00 17.61 9.55
CA LEU A 216 7.94 18.74 8.63
C LEU A 216 6.54 19.34 8.54
N GLU A 217 6.47 20.67 8.50
CA GLU A 217 5.19 21.39 8.46
C GLU A 217 4.40 21.08 7.19
N GLN A 218 5.07 21.00 6.02
CA GLN A 218 4.38 20.67 4.77
C GLN A 218 3.74 19.28 4.81
N TYR A 219 4.36 18.32 5.49
CA TYR A 219 3.82 16.97 5.65
C TYR A 219 2.57 16.96 6.54
N LYS A 220 2.65 17.65 7.68
CA LYS A 220 1.52 17.80 8.62
C LYS A 220 0.31 18.47 7.96
N VAL A 221 0.52 19.51 7.16
CA VAL A 221 -0.56 20.19 6.41
C VAL A 221 -1.26 19.24 5.44
N ILE A 222 -0.56 18.28 4.83
CA ILE A 222 -1.18 17.27 3.96
C ILE A 222 -2.00 16.28 4.79
N LEU A 223 -1.47 15.79 5.92
CA LEU A 223 -2.20 14.91 6.83
C LEU A 223 -3.49 15.56 7.38
N GLU A 224 -3.43 16.84 7.76
CA GLU A 224 -4.61 17.58 8.22
C GLU A 224 -5.71 17.66 7.17
N LYS A 225 -5.33 17.77 5.88
CA LYS A 225 -6.31 17.78 4.77
C LYS A 225 -6.92 16.42 4.50
N ILE A 226 -6.24 15.32 4.85
CA ILE A 226 -6.77 13.97 4.71
C ILE A 226 -7.85 13.69 5.75
N ASN A 227 -7.91 14.47 6.84
CA ASN A 227 -8.91 14.34 7.90
C ASN A 227 -8.94 12.93 8.52
N LEU A 228 -7.76 12.35 8.76
CA LEU A 228 -7.63 11.04 9.38
C LEU A 228 -8.26 11.01 10.78
N PRO A 229 -8.93 9.92 11.15
CA PRO A 229 -9.42 9.71 12.52
C PRO A 229 -8.21 9.64 13.47
N ARG A 230 -8.30 10.28 14.62
CA ARG A 230 -7.27 10.28 15.68
C ARG A 230 -7.84 9.73 16.97
#